data_AF-A0A359H1Y0-F1
#
_entry.id   AF-A0A359H1Y0-F1
#
_cell.length_a   1.000
_cell.length_b   1.000
_cell.length_c   1.000
_cell.angle_alpha   90.00
_cell.angle_beta   90.00
_cell.angle_gamma   90.00
#
_symmetry.space_group_name_H-M   'P 1'
#
loop_
_entity.id
_entity.type
_entity.pdbx_description
1 polymer ?
#
loop_
_entity_poly.entity_id
_entity_poly.type
_entity_poly.pdbx_seq_one_letter_code
_entity_poly.pdbx_strand_id
1 'polypeptide(L)'
;IVLFFVVLATIALVQGTRKIPVQYAKRIIGNKQYGGVRQYIPLKINAAGVMPIIFAQALMMFPLIFAGFDATRGLSATLSNPTGFWYNFIFGSMVVAFTYFYTAVTVNPTMMAEDMKKNGGFIPGIKPGKKTAEYLDSIMSRITLPGSIFLAMIAIMPAFASMLGVDSQFAQFYGGTSLLILVGVVLDTLQQIESHLLMRHYDGLMKTGRMKGRSGV
;
A
#
# COMPACT_ATOMS: atom_id res chain seq x y z
N ILE A 1 -12.08 14.28 18.99
CA ILE A 1 -10.64 14.15 19.37
C ILE A 1 -10.12 12.76 19.03
N VAL A 2 -10.71 11.66 19.54
CA VAL A 2 -10.27 10.28 19.23
C VAL A 2 -10.23 10.01 17.72
N LEU A 3 -11.29 10.33 16.98
CA LEU A 3 -11.35 10.16 15.51
C LEU A 3 -10.21 10.86 14.75
N PHE A 4 -9.75 12.03 15.22
CA PHE A 4 -8.66 12.76 14.58
C PHE A 4 -7.33 11.99 14.68
N PHE A 5 -7.07 11.35 15.82
CA PHE A 5 -5.91 10.47 15.99
C PHE A 5 -6.02 9.21 15.12
N VAL A 6 -7.21 8.65 14.95
CA VAL A 6 -7.44 7.48 14.08
C VAL A 6 -7.16 7.81 12.62
N VAL A 7 -7.63 8.97 12.15
CA VAL A 7 -7.35 9.48 10.80
C VAL A 7 -5.85 9.72 10.61
N LEU A 8 -5.19 10.38 11.57
CA LEU A 8 -3.74 10.61 11.50
C LEU A 8 -2.95 9.31 11.47
N ALA A 9 -3.29 8.35 12.34
CA ALA A 9 -2.64 7.04 12.38
C ALA A 9 -2.82 6.28 11.05
N THR A 10 -4.02 6.35 10.48
CA THR A 10 -4.33 5.78 9.16
C THR A 10 -3.47 6.40 8.07
N ILE A 11 -3.42 7.73 7.98
CA ILE A 11 -2.65 8.44 6.97
C ILE A 11 -1.15 8.12 7.12
N ALA A 12 -0.64 8.15 8.36
CA ALA A 12 0.77 7.84 8.63
C ALA A 12 1.15 6.42 8.20
N LEU A 13 0.24 5.45 8.35
CA LEU A 13 0.45 4.08 7.90
C LEU A 13 0.47 3.99 6.36
N VAL A 14 -0.53 4.58 5.69
CA VAL A 14 -0.64 4.53 4.23
C VAL A 14 0.53 5.26 3.55
N GLN A 15 0.98 6.39 4.11
CA GLN A 15 2.09 7.17 3.58
C GLN A 15 3.47 6.69 4.05
N GLY A 16 3.53 5.76 4.99
CA GLY A 16 4.77 5.18 5.47
C GLY A 16 5.52 4.51 4.32
N THR A 17 6.74 4.99 4.03
CA THR A 17 7.61 4.39 3.01
C THR A 17 9.00 4.13 3.58
N ARG A 18 9.52 2.93 3.31
CA ARG A 18 10.92 2.60 3.53
C ARG A 18 11.70 2.86 2.24
N LYS A 19 12.64 3.80 2.30
CA LYS A 19 13.50 4.15 1.16
C LYS A 19 14.71 3.22 1.11
N ILE A 20 14.87 2.45 0.03
CA ILE A 20 16.07 1.65 -0.22
C ILE A 20 16.98 2.42 -1.17
N PRO A 21 18.23 2.76 -0.77
CA PRO A 21 19.15 3.47 -1.64
C PRO A 21 19.61 2.57 -2.79
N VAL A 22 19.56 3.11 -4.00
CA VAL A 22 20.02 2.45 -5.22
C VAL A 22 21.01 3.34 -5.95
N GLN A 23 21.98 2.72 -6.60
CA GLN A 23 22.97 3.40 -7.42
C GLN A 23 22.83 2.90 -8.85
N TYR A 24 22.73 3.83 -9.78
CA TYR A 24 22.76 3.52 -11.21
C TYR A 24 24.19 3.70 -11.72
N ALA A 25 24.63 2.76 -12.55
CA ALA A 25 25.94 2.80 -13.18
C ALA A 25 26.11 4.13 -13.92
N LYS A 26 27.19 4.85 -13.60
CA LYS A 26 27.54 6.09 -14.28
C LYS A 26 28.00 5.77 -15.69
N ARG A 27 27.44 6.44 -16.69
CA ARG A 27 27.95 6.38 -18.05
C ARG A 27 28.87 7.57 -18.26
N ILE A 28 30.18 7.32 -18.34
CA ILE A 28 31.15 8.34 -18.74
C ILE A 28 31.12 8.39 -20.26
N ILE A 29 30.67 9.51 -20.83
CA ILE A 29 30.75 9.78 -22.26
C ILE A 29 31.61 11.03 -22.42
N GLY A 30 32.83 10.87 -22.95
CA GLY A 30 33.83 11.93 -23.04
C GLY A 30 34.43 12.31 -21.68
N ASN A 31 34.76 13.60 -21.48
CA ASN A 31 35.39 14.12 -20.26
C ASN A 31 34.38 14.64 -19.21
N LYS A 32 33.08 14.37 -19.39
CA LYS A 32 32.01 14.81 -18.50
C LYS A 32 31.29 13.60 -17.91
N GLN A 33 31.26 13.54 -16.58
CA GLN A 33 30.53 12.51 -15.85
C GLN A 33 29.04 12.87 -15.84
N TYR A 34 28.23 12.10 -16.56
CA TYR A 34 26.77 12.18 -16.50
C TYR A 34 26.24 11.07 -15.59
N GLY A 35 25.41 11.46 -14.61
CA GLY A 35 24.76 10.53 -13.71
C GLY A 35 25.55 10.20 -12.43
N GLY A 36 24.86 9.50 -11.53
CA GLY A 36 25.32 9.20 -10.18
C GLY A 36 24.56 9.91 -9.06
N VAL A 37 23.36 10.44 -9.33
CA VAL A 37 22.47 10.86 -8.25
C VAL A 37 22.05 9.61 -7.49
N ARG A 38 22.20 9.62 -6.16
CA ARG A 38 21.65 8.57 -5.30
C ARG A 38 20.14 8.59 -5.48
N GLN A 39 19.59 7.54 -6.08
CA GLN A 39 18.16 7.35 -6.17
C GLN A 39 17.73 6.39 -5.07
N TYR A 40 16.43 6.35 -4.77
CA TYR A 40 15.87 5.39 -3.84
C TYR A 40 14.66 4.72 -4.47
N ILE A 41 14.47 3.44 -4.14
CA ILE A 41 13.22 2.74 -4.40
C ILE A 41 12.36 2.90 -3.14
N PRO A 42 11.21 3.61 -3.22
CA PRO A 42 10.27 3.69 -2.12
C PRO A 42 9.48 2.38 -2.01
N LEU A 43 9.68 1.63 -0.94
CA LEU A 43 8.81 0.51 -0.59
C LEU A 43 7.75 1.02 0.40
N LYS A 44 6.48 1.01 -0.01
CA LYS A 44 5.36 1.38 0.86
C LYS A 44 5.17 0.33 1.96
N ILE A 45 4.83 0.79 3.17
CA ILE A 45 4.53 -0.10 4.30
C ILE A 45 3.29 -0.94 4.01
N ASN A 46 2.32 -0.33 3.36
CA ASN A 46 1.15 -1.01 2.82
C ASN A 46 1.15 -0.90 1.30
N ALA A 47 1.83 -1.85 0.63
CA ALA A 47 1.75 -1.97 -0.83
C ALA A 47 0.37 -2.45 -1.30
N ALA A 48 -0.39 -3.11 -0.42
CA ALA A 48 -1.69 -3.69 -0.72
C ALA A 48 -2.84 -2.68 -0.74
N GLY A 49 -2.61 -1.47 -0.21
CA GLY A 49 -3.65 -0.46 -0.09
C GLY A 49 -4.82 -0.95 0.76
N VAL A 50 -6.04 -0.68 0.29
CA VAL A 50 -7.27 -1.03 1.02
C VAL A 50 -7.84 -2.39 0.59
N MET A 51 -7.39 -2.95 -0.53
CA MET A 51 -7.99 -4.16 -1.12
C MET A 51 -8.09 -5.36 -0.16
N PRO A 52 -7.08 -5.68 0.67
CA PRO A 52 -7.18 -6.79 1.62
C PRO A 52 -8.38 -6.69 2.57
N ILE A 53 -8.69 -5.47 3.02
CA ILE A 53 -9.79 -5.22 3.95
C ILE A 53 -11.12 -5.45 3.24
N ILE A 54 -11.25 -5.01 1.99
CA ILE A 54 -12.44 -5.22 1.17
C ILE A 54 -12.68 -6.71 0.93
N PHE A 55 -11.64 -7.48 0.60
CA PHE A 55 -11.75 -8.94 0.45
C PHE A 55 -12.15 -9.62 1.76
N ALA A 56 -11.57 -9.21 2.89
CA ALA A 56 -11.96 -9.74 4.19
C ALA A 56 -13.44 -9.44 4.51
N GLN A 57 -13.91 -8.22 4.22
CA GLN A 57 -15.31 -7.84 4.40
C GLN A 57 -16.25 -8.66 3.51
N ALA A 58 -15.90 -8.85 2.24
CA ALA A 58 -16.70 -9.62 1.29
C ALA A 58 -16.83 -11.10 1.70
N LEU A 59 -15.74 -11.70 2.18
CA LEU A 59 -15.74 -13.09 2.66
C LEU A 59 -16.53 -13.22 3.96
N MET A 60 -16.48 -12.23 4.86
CA MET A 60 -17.36 -12.20 6.05
C MET A 60 -18.84 -12.09 5.69
N MET A 61 -19.18 -11.44 4.59
CA MET A 61 -20.56 -11.31 4.13
C MET A 61 -21.08 -12.59 3.48
N PHE A 62 -20.19 -13.45 2.98
CA PHE A 62 -20.56 -14.64 2.22
C PHE A 62 -21.39 -15.67 3.02
N PRO A 63 -21.04 -16.04 4.28
CA PRO A 63 -21.87 -16.92 5.09
C PRO A 63 -23.23 -16.33 5.49
N LEU A 64 -23.33 -15.00 5.60
CA LEU A 64 -24.58 -14.32 5.99
C LEU A 64 -25.69 -14.47 4.93
N ILE A 65 -25.32 -14.68 3.67
CA ILE A 65 -26.27 -14.96 2.58
C ILE A 65 -26.99 -16.31 2.81
N PHE A 66 -26.30 -17.29 3.41
CA PHE A 66 -26.83 -18.62 3.70
C PHE A 66 -27.40 -18.75 5.12
N ALA A 67 -27.51 -17.66 5.87
CA ALA A 67 -28.04 -17.66 7.24
C ALA A 67 -29.52 -18.09 7.35
N GLY A 68 -30.24 -18.17 6.22
CA GLY A 68 -31.60 -18.71 6.14
C GLY A 68 -31.69 -20.24 6.16
N PHE A 69 -30.58 -20.96 6.04
CA PHE A 69 -30.55 -22.43 6.05
C PHE A 69 -30.31 -22.98 7.47
N ASP A 70 -31.10 -23.97 7.88
CA ASP A 70 -31.08 -24.54 9.25
C ASP A 70 -29.69 -25.04 9.70
N ALA A 71 -28.86 -25.50 8.76
CA ALA A 71 -27.52 -26.05 9.02
C ALA A 71 -26.45 -25.00 9.41
N THR A 72 -26.70 -23.71 9.19
CA THR A 72 -25.72 -22.63 9.43
C THR A 72 -26.07 -21.75 10.64
N ARG A 73 -27.20 -22.00 11.33
CA ARG A 73 -27.71 -21.16 12.43
C ARG A 73 -26.70 -20.84 13.55
N GLY A 74 -25.83 -21.78 13.89
CA GLY A 74 -24.80 -21.57 14.93
C GLY A 74 -23.66 -20.66 14.47
N LEU A 75 -23.18 -20.85 13.23
CA LEU A 75 -22.11 -20.05 12.64
C LEU A 75 -22.61 -18.65 12.26
N SER A 76 -23.83 -18.57 11.72
CA SER A 76 -24.49 -17.32 11.34
C SER A 76 -24.82 -16.46 12.55
N ALA A 77 -25.18 -17.04 13.70
CA ALA A 77 -25.40 -16.28 14.94
C ALA A 77 -24.12 -15.68 15.54
N THR A 78 -22.98 -16.34 15.37
CA THR A 78 -21.67 -15.81 15.82
C THR A 78 -21.08 -14.77 14.87
N LEU A 79 -21.37 -14.87 13.57
CA LEU A 79 -20.93 -13.90 12.55
C LEU A 79 -21.89 -12.71 12.37
N SER A 80 -23.14 -12.82 12.83
CA SER A 80 -24.13 -11.74 12.72
C SER A 80 -23.98 -10.66 13.78
N ASN A 81 -23.14 -10.87 14.80
CA ASN A 81 -22.88 -9.88 15.83
C ASN A 81 -21.57 -9.12 15.54
N PRO A 82 -21.62 -7.94 14.88
CA PRO A 82 -20.43 -7.16 14.55
C PRO A 82 -19.66 -6.62 15.77
N THR A 83 -20.26 -6.66 16.97
CA THR A 83 -19.55 -6.31 18.22
C THR A 83 -18.99 -7.53 18.95
N GLY A 84 -19.27 -8.75 18.46
CA GLY A 84 -18.78 -9.99 19.05
C GLY A 84 -17.27 -10.13 18.94
N PHE A 85 -16.63 -10.61 20.02
CA PHE A 85 -15.19 -10.89 20.03
C PHE A 85 -14.76 -11.84 18.90
N TRP A 86 -15.57 -12.87 18.63
CA TRP A 86 -15.30 -13.85 17.56
C TRP A 86 -15.34 -13.25 16.16
N TYR A 87 -16.31 -12.38 15.88
CA TYR A 87 -16.39 -11.68 14.59
C TYR A 87 -15.13 -10.83 14.37
N ASN A 88 -14.75 -10.04 15.38
CA ASN A 88 -13.59 -9.16 15.32
C ASN A 88 -12.26 -9.93 15.20
N PHE A 89 -12.12 -11.04 15.93
CA PHE A 89 -10.92 -11.89 15.86
C PHE A 89 -10.77 -12.53 14.48
N ILE A 90 -11.85 -13.09 13.92
CA ILE A 90 -11.83 -13.68 12.58
C ILE A 90 -11.60 -12.57 11.53
N PHE A 91 -12.24 -11.41 11.70
CA PHE A 91 -12.07 -10.28 10.77
C PHE A 91 -10.63 -9.76 10.74
N GLY A 92 -10.05 -9.51 11.91
CA GLY A 92 -8.66 -9.06 12.02
C GLY A 92 -7.66 -10.07 11.50
N SER A 93 -7.81 -11.36 11.84
CA SER A 93 -6.93 -12.41 11.34
C SER A 93 -7.03 -12.55 9.81
N MET A 94 -8.23 -12.39 9.26
CA MET A 94 -8.46 -12.41 7.83
C MET A 94 -7.84 -11.18 7.13
N VAL A 95 -7.95 -9.98 7.72
CA VAL A 95 -7.27 -8.77 7.23
C VAL A 95 -5.76 -8.99 7.17
N VAL A 96 -5.16 -9.59 8.21
CA VAL A 96 -3.72 -9.91 8.22
C VAL A 96 -3.37 -10.89 7.10
N ALA A 97 -4.09 -12.00 7.01
CA ALA A 97 -3.84 -13.03 5.99
C ALA A 97 -3.97 -12.48 4.56
N PHE A 98 -5.03 -11.73 4.26
CA PHE A 98 -5.22 -11.13 2.94
C PHE A 98 -4.20 -10.04 2.65
N THR A 99 -3.72 -9.30 3.65
CA THR A 99 -2.68 -8.29 3.43
C THR A 99 -1.38 -8.94 2.97
N TYR A 100 -1.01 -10.07 3.58
CA TYR A 100 0.14 -10.86 3.16
C TYR A 100 -0.05 -11.45 1.77
N PHE A 101 -1.19 -12.11 1.55
CA PHE A 101 -1.49 -12.75 0.27
C PHE A 101 -1.48 -11.73 -0.89
N TYR A 102 -2.16 -10.60 -0.71
CA TYR A 102 -2.24 -9.57 -1.73
C TYR A 102 -0.87 -8.93 -2.00
N THR A 103 -0.08 -8.64 -0.96
CA THR A 103 1.27 -8.08 -1.13
C THR A 103 2.17 -9.04 -1.90
N ALA A 104 2.11 -10.34 -1.61
CA ALA A 104 2.92 -11.35 -2.30
C ALA A 104 2.52 -11.55 -3.76
N VAL A 105 1.23 -11.42 -4.10
CA VAL A 105 0.74 -11.55 -5.49
C VAL A 105 1.05 -10.30 -6.32
N THR A 106 0.92 -9.12 -5.73
CA THR A 106 1.08 -7.85 -6.46
C THR A 106 2.52 -7.40 -6.60
N VAL A 107 3.34 -7.63 -5.59
CA VAL A 107 4.74 -7.18 -5.60
C VAL A 107 5.64 -8.35 -5.93
N ASN A 108 6.23 -8.31 -7.12
CA ASN A 108 7.18 -9.31 -7.57
C ASN A 108 8.63 -8.82 -7.43
N PRO A 109 9.36 -9.19 -6.35
CA PRO A 109 10.72 -8.72 -6.12
C PRO A 109 11.74 -9.28 -7.12
N THR A 110 11.44 -10.40 -7.79
CA THR A 110 12.34 -10.94 -8.83
C THR A 110 12.32 -10.06 -10.07
N MET A 111 11.13 -9.65 -10.53
CA MET A 111 10.99 -8.69 -11.63
C MET A 111 11.61 -7.34 -11.29
N MET A 112 11.40 -6.82 -10.08
CA MET A 112 12.04 -5.56 -9.66
C MET A 112 13.57 -5.64 -9.71
N ALA A 113 14.16 -6.78 -9.29
CA ALA A 113 15.59 -6.99 -9.34
C ALA A 113 16.12 -7.13 -10.78
N GLU A 114 15.37 -7.77 -11.68
CA GLU A 114 15.71 -7.86 -13.11
C GLU A 114 15.63 -6.50 -13.80
N ASP A 115 14.59 -5.72 -13.55
CA ASP A 115 14.44 -4.37 -14.09
C ASP A 115 15.55 -3.44 -13.59
N MET A 116 15.93 -3.54 -12.30
CA MET A 116 17.08 -2.83 -11.78
C MET A 116 18.36 -3.21 -12.53
N LYS A 117 18.62 -4.52 -12.69
CA LYS A 117 19.79 -5.02 -13.40
C LYS A 117 19.82 -4.55 -14.85
N LYS A 118 18.68 -4.58 -15.55
CA LYS A 118 18.53 -4.13 -16.95
C LYS A 118 18.76 -2.63 -17.11
N ASN A 119 18.32 -1.84 -16.13
CA ASN A 119 18.52 -0.39 -16.09
C ASN A 119 19.90 0.02 -15.55
N GLY A 120 20.81 -0.94 -15.28
CA GLY A 120 22.14 -0.65 -14.72
C GLY A 120 22.13 -0.19 -13.27
N GLY A 121 21.02 -0.40 -12.56
CA GLY A 121 20.85 -0.11 -11.14
C GLY A 121 21.29 -1.28 -10.26
N PHE A 122 21.89 -0.98 -9.12
CA PHE A 122 22.22 -1.96 -8.09
C PHE A 122 22.10 -1.38 -6.67
N ILE A 123 21.87 -2.25 -5.70
CA ILE A 123 21.88 -1.90 -4.28
C ILE A 123 23.32 -2.01 -3.78
N PRO A 124 23.92 -0.96 -3.20
CA PRO A 124 25.26 -1.04 -2.65
C PRO A 124 25.39 -2.19 -1.63
N GLY A 125 26.39 -3.05 -1.80
CA GLY A 125 26.63 -4.19 -0.92
C GLY A 125 25.90 -5.49 -1.29
N ILE A 126 25.08 -5.50 -2.35
CA ILE A 126 24.31 -6.70 -2.76
C ILE A 126 24.53 -6.97 -4.24
N LYS A 127 24.82 -8.24 -4.58
CA LYS A 127 25.03 -8.65 -5.97
C LYS A 127 23.71 -8.52 -6.78
N PRO A 128 23.74 -7.91 -7.99
CA PRO A 128 22.55 -7.81 -8.85
C PRO A 128 21.98 -9.18 -9.24
N GLY A 129 20.65 -9.26 -9.39
CA GLY A 129 19.93 -10.49 -9.74
C GLY A 129 19.32 -11.17 -8.50
N LYS A 130 19.48 -12.50 -8.37
CA LYS A 130 18.82 -13.30 -7.32
C LYS A 130 19.03 -12.76 -5.90
N LYS A 131 20.25 -12.32 -5.56
CA LYS A 131 20.56 -11.75 -4.24
C LYS A 131 19.85 -10.43 -3.96
N THR A 132 19.60 -9.63 -4.99
CA THR A 132 18.79 -8.41 -4.87
C THR A 132 17.32 -8.77 -4.66
N ALA A 133 16.79 -9.78 -5.37
CA ALA A 133 15.42 -10.25 -5.19
C ALA A 133 15.18 -10.80 -3.78
N GLU A 134 16.06 -11.68 -3.28
CA GLU A 134 16.00 -12.23 -1.90
C GLU A 134 16.03 -11.12 -0.84
N TYR A 135 16.83 -10.07 -1.07
CA TYR A 135 16.92 -8.93 -0.16
C TYR A 135 15.65 -8.08 -0.15
N LEU A 136 15.12 -7.77 -1.34
CA LEU A 136 13.86 -7.03 -1.46
C LEU A 136 12.71 -7.81 -0.83
N ASP A 137 12.62 -9.12 -1.10
CA ASP A 137 11.62 -10.01 -0.52
C ASP A 137 11.67 -10.01 1.02
N SER A 138 12.85 -10.25 1.61
CA SER A 138 13.02 -10.24 3.06
C SER A 138 12.63 -8.90 3.69
N ILE A 139 12.94 -7.79 3.01
CA ILE A 139 12.53 -6.46 3.46
C ILE A 139 11.02 -6.31 3.41
N MET A 140 10.38 -6.71 2.31
CA MET A 140 8.93 -6.58 2.16
C MET A 140 8.21 -7.40 3.22
N SER A 141 8.57 -8.67 3.43
CA SER A 141 7.93 -9.49 4.47
C SER A 141 8.05 -8.88 5.87
N ARG A 142 9.20 -8.27 6.19
CA ARG A 142 9.44 -7.58 7.48
C ARG A 142 8.66 -6.28 7.63
N ILE A 143 8.39 -5.58 6.53
CA ILE A 143 7.60 -4.35 6.55
C ILE A 143 6.11 -4.66 6.61
N THR A 144 5.66 -5.68 5.86
CA THR A 144 4.25 -6.09 5.79
C THR A 144 3.73 -6.62 7.13
N LEU A 145 4.59 -7.26 7.94
CA LEU A 145 4.20 -7.81 9.24
C LEU A 145 3.60 -6.75 10.18
N PRO A 146 4.33 -5.69 10.59
CA PRO A 146 3.75 -4.64 11.42
C PRO A 146 2.63 -3.90 10.67
N GLY A 147 2.77 -3.67 9.36
CA GLY A 147 1.73 -3.00 8.56
C GLY A 147 0.37 -3.70 8.65
N SER A 148 0.34 -5.02 8.47
CA SER A 148 -0.87 -5.84 8.53
C SER A 148 -1.53 -5.87 9.91
N ILE A 149 -0.72 -5.93 10.98
CA ILE A 149 -1.22 -5.93 12.37
C ILE A 149 -1.86 -4.58 12.70
N PHE A 150 -1.19 -3.48 12.32
CA PHE A 150 -1.75 -2.16 12.51
C PHE A 150 -3.03 -1.94 11.69
N LEU A 151 -3.09 -2.41 10.44
CA LEU A 151 -4.31 -2.36 9.63
C LEU A 151 -5.46 -3.14 10.27
N ALA A 152 -5.18 -4.34 10.79
CA ALA A 152 -6.18 -5.15 11.49
C ALA A 152 -6.68 -4.47 12.77
N MET A 153 -5.80 -3.82 13.54
CA MET A 153 -6.21 -3.05 14.73
C MET A 153 -7.14 -1.89 14.37
N ILE A 154 -6.86 -1.14 13.30
CA ILE A 154 -7.74 -0.04 12.87
C ILE A 154 -9.07 -0.61 12.36
N ALA A 155 -9.06 -1.74 11.66
CA ALA A 155 -10.27 -2.37 11.14
C ALA A 155 -11.23 -2.85 12.25
N ILE A 156 -10.69 -3.31 13.40
CA ILE A 156 -11.50 -3.76 14.56
C ILE A 156 -11.93 -2.60 15.46
N MET A 157 -11.27 -1.44 15.38
CA MET A 157 -11.54 -0.28 16.24
C MET A 157 -13.02 0.14 16.38
N PRO A 158 -13.88 0.10 15.33
CA PRO A 158 -15.30 0.42 15.45
C PRO A 158 -16.05 -0.42 16.47
N ALA A 159 -15.71 -1.71 16.56
CA ALA A 159 -16.40 -2.63 17.45
C ALA A 159 -16.10 -2.34 18.93
N PHE A 160 -14.88 -1.87 19.22
CA PHE A 160 -14.54 -1.38 20.55
C PHE A 160 -15.24 -0.04 20.84
N ALA A 161 -15.36 0.84 19.85
CA ALA A 161 -16.04 2.12 20.02
C ALA A 161 -17.56 1.97 20.27
N SER A 162 -18.23 1.05 19.58
CA SER A 162 -19.65 0.75 19.81
C SER A 162 -19.90 0.10 21.16
N MET A 163 -18.97 -0.71 21.67
CA MET A 163 -19.04 -1.28 23.03
C MET A 163 -18.92 -0.22 24.14
N LEU A 164 -18.26 0.92 23.86
CA LEU A 164 -18.13 2.06 24.77
C LEU A 164 -19.34 3.02 24.74
N GLY A 165 -20.43 2.65 24.06
CA GLY A 165 -21.67 3.43 24.03
C GLY A 165 -21.73 4.52 22.96
N VAL A 166 -20.82 4.51 21.98
CA VAL A 166 -20.90 5.35 20.79
C VAL A 166 -21.94 4.75 19.83
N ASP A 167 -22.73 5.61 19.17
CA ASP A 167 -23.67 5.17 18.13
C ASP A 167 -22.98 4.27 17.11
N SER A 168 -23.54 3.08 16.87
CA SER A 168 -22.93 2.04 16.03
C SER A 168 -22.71 2.52 14.59
N GLN A 169 -23.62 3.34 14.06
CA GLN A 169 -23.54 3.86 12.70
C GLN A 169 -22.44 4.92 12.61
N PHE A 170 -22.34 5.78 13.63
CA PHE A 170 -21.25 6.75 13.76
C PHE A 170 -19.87 6.07 13.92
N ALA A 171 -19.78 5.04 14.77
CA ALA A 171 -18.55 4.29 15.01
C ALA A 171 -18.08 3.53 13.78
N GLN A 172 -19.00 2.93 13.02
CA GLN A 172 -18.66 2.19 11.80
C GLN A 172 -18.22 3.12 10.69
N PHE A 173 -18.91 4.25 10.49
CA PHE A 173 -18.58 5.21 9.42
C PHE A 173 -17.27 5.96 9.68
N TYR A 174 -17.08 6.48 10.90
CA TYR A 174 -15.95 7.34 11.25
C TYR A 174 -14.78 6.60 11.90
N GLY A 175 -15.01 5.47 12.57
CA GLY A 175 -13.97 4.74 13.30
C GLY A 175 -13.36 3.57 12.53
N GLY A 176 -13.83 3.25 11.33
CA GLY A 176 -13.68 1.91 10.76
C GLY A 176 -13.21 1.77 9.33
N THR A 177 -13.49 0.59 8.78
CA THR A 177 -13.21 0.16 7.41
C THR A 177 -13.63 1.19 6.36
N SER A 178 -14.78 1.86 6.52
CA SER A 178 -15.24 2.89 5.58
C SER A 178 -14.32 4.12 5.54
N LEU A 179 -13.82 4.56 6.69
CA LEU A 179 -12.86 5.68 6.75
C LEU A 179 -11.53 5.26 6.11
N LEU A 180 -11.03 4.06 6.42
CA LEU A 180 -9.82 3.49 5.80
C LEU A 180 -9.96 3.42 4.28
N ILE A 181 -11.11 2.96 3.78
CA ILE A 181 -11.43 2.91 2.35
C ILE A 181 -11.45 4.30 1.75
N LEU A 182 -12.16 5.24 2.37
CA LEU A 182 -12.26 6.61 1.88
C LEU A 182 -10.88 7.27 1.77
N VAL A 183 -10.08 7.21 2.83
CA VAL A 183 -8.73 7.79 2.83
C VAL A 183 -7.83 7.10 1.80
N GLY A 184 -7.86 5.76 1.73
CA GLY A 184 -7.05 5.02 0.78
C GLY A 184 -7.39 5.33 -0.67
N VAL A 185 -8.66 5.35 -1.04
CA VAL A 185 -9.11 5.70 -2.41
C VAL A 185 -8.79 7.15 -2.75
N VAL A 186 -8.97 8.09 -1.80
CA VAL A 186 -8.61 9.50 -2.02
C VAL A 186 -7.11 9.63 -2.26
N LEU A 187 -6.27 8.98 -1.46
CA LEU A 187 -4.82 8.99 -1.64
C LEU A 187 -4.38 8.34 -2.96
N ASP A 188 -5.01 7.23 -3.35
CA ASP A 188 -4.74 6.59 -4.65
C ASP A 188 -5.14 7.49 -5.81
N THR A 189 -6.28 8.15 -5.72
CA THR A 189 -6.74 9.12 -6.73
C THR A 189 -5.78 10.30 -6.83
N LEU A 190 -5.32 10.84 -5.70
CA LEU A 190 -4.33 11.92 -5.66
C LEU A 190 -2.99 11.48 -6.29
N GLN A 191 -2.50 10.29 -5.99
CA GLN A 191 -1.27 9.75 -6.58
C GLN A 191 -1.40 9.57 -8.10
N GLN A 192 -2.56 9.10 -8.58
CA GLN A 192 -2.83 8.99 -10.02
C GLN A 192 -2.80 10.38 -10.68
N ILE A 193 -3.48 11.37 -10.10
CA ILE A 193 -3.49 12.75 -10.59
C ILE A 193 -2.06 13.33 -10.62
N GLU A 194 -1.29 13.17 -9.54
CA GLU A 194 0.09 13.64 -9.45
C GLU A 194 0.96 12.99 -10.54
N SER A 195 0.84 11.67 -10.75
CA SER A 195 1.58 10.96 -11.80
C SER A 195 1.28 11.51 -13.20
N HIS A 196 0.01 11.82 -13.50
CA HIS A 196 -0.38 12.41 -14.78
C HIS A 196 0.13 13.85 -14.94
N LEU A 197 0.12 14.65 -13.87
CA LEU A 197 0.65 16.01 -13.88
C LEU A 197 2.18 16.05 -14.07
N LEU A 198 2.91 15.14 -13.43
CA LEU A 198 4.36 15.01 -13.61
C LEU A 198 4.74 14.68 -15.05
N MET A 199 3.97 13.80 -15.72
CA MET A 199 4.16 13.50 -17.14
C MET A 199 3.91 14.72 -18.03
N ARG A 200 2.93 15.57 -17.69
CA ARG A 200 2.61 16.79 -18.45
C ARG A 200 3.70 17.87 -18.32
N HIS A 201 4.32 18.01 -17.15
CA HIS A 201 5.46 18.92 -16.95
C HIS A 201 6.76 18.42 -17.60
N TYR A 202 6.85 17.14 -17.95
CA TYR A 202 7.97 16.57 -18.70
C TYR A 202 8.02 17.08 -20.15
N ASP A 203 6.87 17.28 -20.80
CA ASP A 203 6.80 17.79 -22.18
C ASP A 203 7.23 19.27 -22.30
N GLY A 204 7.01 20.07 -21.26
CA GLY A 204 7.35 21.50 -21.24
C GLY A 204 8.86 21.77 -21.22
N LEU A 205 9.64 20.88 -20.59
CA LEU A 205 11.11 21.00 -20.49
C LEU A 205 11.84 20.41 -21.71
N MET A 206 11.22 19.51 -22.47
CA MET A 206 11.81 18.94 -23.69
C MET A 206 11.51 19.76 -24.96
N LYS A 207 10.54 20.68 -24.92
CA LYS A 207 10.17 21.55 -26.07
C LYS A 207 10.97 22.85 -26.21
N THR A 208 12.04 23.08 -25.45
CA THR A 208 12.95 24.22 -25.71
C THR A 208 13.97 23.86 -26.80
N GLY A 209 13.47 23.60 -28.00
CA GLY A 209 14.26 23.37 -29.21
C GLY A 209 14.73 24.69 -29.82
N ARG A 210 16.02 24.97 -29.65
CA ARG A 210 16.91 25.84 -30.45
C ARG A 210 16.22 26.85 -31.38
N MET A 211 16.20 28.12 -30.99
CA MET A 211 16.09 29.24 -31.94
C MET A 211 17.30 29.16 -32.90
N LYS A 212 17.06 28.67 -34.11
CA LYS A 212 18.01 28.66 -35.22
C LYS A 212 18.28 30.11 -35.62
N GLY A 213 19.40 30.67 -35.18
CA GLY A 213 19.89 31.97 -35.63
C GLY A 213 20.04 31.94 -37.15
N ARG A 214 19.39 32.90 -37.82
CA ARG A 214 19.60 33.17 -39.25
C ARG A 214 21.08 33.44 -39.45
N SER A 215 21.74 32.62 -40.27
CA SER A 215 23.01 33.00 -40.89
C SER A 215 22.71 34.24 -41.73
N GLY A 216 23.24 35.38 -41.31
CA GLY A 216 23.34 36.57 -42.15
C GLY A 216 24.36 36.31 -43.25
N VAL A 217 24.06 36.93 -44.40
CA VAL A 217 24.85 37.03 -45.63
C VAL A 217 26.30 37.42 -45.37
#